data_AF-A0A2V4E0V0-F1
#
_entry.id   AF-A0A2V4E0V0-F1
#
_cell.length_a   1.000
_cell.length_b   1.000
_cell.length_c   1.000
_cell.angle_alpha   90.00
_cell.angle_beta   90.00
_cell.angle_gamma   90.00
#
_symmetry.space_group_name_H-M   'P 1'
#
loop_
_entity.id
_entity.type
_entity.pdbx_description
1 polymer ?
#
loop_
_entity_poly.entity_id
_entity_poly.type
_entity_poly.pdbx_seq_one_letter_code
_entity_poly.pdbx_strand_id
1 'polypeptide(L)'
;MKLVKAEEIEFFYIFPEDDLIKEETTLINNLTLPKSPDFQNLPMGKYVPEKLIKTLQNGTDTRLAIYTKSIRKVHSIKDFFYAYETRCLFWTNKDINLKELDQKIREDSYTDEDFHSAIITRLQYVFCHRNCLNKYLALAYDPEIYELMYFPIALAKHKSYSDYFVKKIHMTKTLRCPNCNESLGIIVVRFFNKEENLLLKKCNKTL
;
A
#
# COMPACT_ATOMS: atom_id res chain seq x y z
N MET A 1 2.96 -16.85 0.42
CA MET A 1 3.45 -15.71 -0.42
C MET A 1 4.30 -16.22 -1.60
N LYS A 2 4.56 -15.39 -2.62
CA LYS A 2 5.49 -15.71 -3.74
C LYS A 2 6.30 -14.49 -4.16
N LEU A 3 7.60 -14.66 -4.48
CA LEU A 3 8.42 -13.60 -5.06
C LEU A 3 7.99 -13.36 -6.52
N VAL A 4 7.64 -12.12 -6.82
CA VAL A 4 7.18 -11.66 -8.13
C VAL A 4 8.12 -10.57 -8.63
N LYS A 5 8.38 -10.56 -9.95
CA LYS A 5 9.06 -9.46 -10.62
C LYS A 5 8.16 -8.91 -11.71
N ALA A 6 7.59 -7.74 -11.49
CA ALA A 6 6.70 -7.09 -12.43
C ALA A 6 7.01 -5.59 -12.51
N GLU A 7 6.89 -5.02 -13.71
CA GLU A 7 7.26 -3.64 -14.01
C GLU A 7 8.66 -3.28 -13.47
N GLU A 8 9.59 -4.22 -13.62
CA GLU A 8 11.00 -4.09 -13.21
C GLU A 8 11.25 -4.07 -11.70
N ILE A 9 10.20 -4.24 -10.88
CA ILE A 9 10.30 -4.28 -9.42
C ILE A 9 10.07 -5.70 -8.89
N GLU A 10 10.92 -6.10 -7.94
CA GLU A 10 10.78 -7.34 -7.19
C GLU A 10 10.06 -7.09 -5.86
N PHE A 11 9.04 -7.92 -5.59
CA PHE A 11 8.26 -7.85 -4.35
C PHE A 11 7.66 -9.22 -4.03
N PHE A 12 7.34 -9.46 -2.76
CA PHE A 12 6.57 -10.65 -2.38
C PHE A 12 5.08 -10.36 -2.50
N TYR A 13 4.40 -11.11 -3.36
CA TYR A 13 2.95 -11.12 -3.46
C TYR A 13 2.36 -12.03 -2.38
N ILE A 14 1.37 -11.52 -1.64
CA ILE A 14 0.72 -12.26 -0.57
C ILE A 14 -0.68 -12.69 -1.03
N PHE A 15 -0.91 -14.00 -1.08
CA PHE A 15 -2.19 -14.58 -1.47
C PHE A 15 -3.24 -14.43 -0.34
N PRO A 16 -4.53 -14.41 -0.67
CA PRO A 16 -5.60 -14.29 0.33
C PRO A 16 -5.63 -15.39 1.40
N GLU A 17 -5.18 -16.60 1.06
CA GLU A 17 -5.13 -17.78 1.92
C GLU A 17 -3.80 -17.99 2.65
N ASP A 18 -2.81 -17.13 2.43
CA ASP A 18 -1.55 -17.21 3.16
C ASP A 18 -1.79 -16.94 4.66
N ASP A 19 -1.14 -17.73 5.53
CA ASP A 19 -1.27 -17.58 6.99
C ASP A 19 -0.46 -16.37 7.46
N LEU A 20 -1.14 -15.23 7.48
CA LEU A 20 -0.61 -13.94 7.89
C LEU A 20 -0.17 -13.91 9.36
N ILE A 21 -0.63 -14.83 10.23
CA ILE A 21 -0.35 -14.90 11.67
C ILE A 21 0.97 -15.67 11.95
N LYS A 22 1.38 -16.59 11.08
CA LYS A 22 2.76 -17.11 11.09
C LYS A 22 3.78 -16.14 10.48
N GLU A 23 3.31 -15.24 9.63
CA GLU A 23 4.09 -14.21 8.94
C GLU A 23 4.07 -12.85 9.70
N GLU A 24 3.34 -12.77 10.81
CA GLU A 24 3.04 -11.57 11.62
C GLU A 24 4.28 -10.99 12.33
N THR A 25 5.31 -11.77 12.59
CA THR A 25 6.59 -11.26 13.14
C THR A 25 7.34 -10.35 12.16
N THR A 26 6.98 -10.38 10.88
CA THR A 26 7.69 -9.69 9.79
C THR A 26 6.80 -8.68 9.04
N LEU A 27 5.50 -8.93 8.94
CA LEU A 27 4.58 -8.18 8.08
C LEU A 27 4.18 -6.77 8.58
N ILE A 28 4.42 -6.42 9.85
CA ILE A 28 4.03 -5.12 10.43
C ILE A 28 5.20 -4.47 11.20
N ASN A 29 6.45 -4.86 10.93
CA ASN A 29 7.60 -4.19 11.52
C ASN A 29 8.20 -3.19 10.53
N ASN A 30 7.53 -2.05 10.36
CA ASN A 30 8.09 -0.69 10.28
C ASN A 30 7.09 0.34 9.70
N LEU A 31 6.10 0.72 10.50
CA LEU A 31 5.42 2.01 10.41
C LEU A 31 5.96 2.88 11.54
N THR A 32 7.02 3.63 11.26
CA THR A 32 7.67 4.52 12.22
C THR A 32 6.73 5.67 12.55
N LEU A 33 6.46 5.88 13.85
CA LEU A 33 5.81 7.08 14.35
C LEU A 33 6.75 8.28 14.13
N PRO A 34 6.33 9.36 13.45
CA PRO A 34 6.97 10.64 13.71
C PRO A 34 6.61 11.05 15.14
N LYS A 35 7.63 11.26 15.98
CA LYS A 35 7.52 12.06 17.20
C LYS A 35 7.49 13.53 16.78
N SER A 36 6.41 13.96 16.13
CA SER A 36 6.18 15.36 15.81
C SER A 36 4.74 15.70 16.16
N PRO A 37 4.48 16.72 17.01
CA PRO A 37 3.15 17.22 17.27
C PRO A 37 2.55 17.98 16.07
N ASP A 38 3.35 18.26 15.05
CA ASP A 38 2.90 18.87 13.80
C ASP A 38 2.70 17.77 12.74
N PHE A 39 1.52 17.82 12.09
CA PHE A 39 1.15 17.31 10.75
C PHE A 39 -0.04 16.34 10.65
N GLN A 40 -0.89 16.68 9.67
CA GLN A 40 -2.12 16.04 9.25
C GLN A 40 -1.82 14.84 8.35
N ASN A 41 -2.74 13.85 8.36
CA ASN A 41 -2.64 12.55 7.68
C ASN A 41 -1.50 11.68 8.22
N LEU A 42 -1.85 10.76 9.13
CA LEU A 42 -0.88 9.94 9.85
C LEU A 42 -0.90 8.50 9.33
N PRO A 43 0.27 7.86 9.14
CA PRO A 43 0.32 6.43 8.89
C PRO A 43 -0.43 5.70 10.01
N MET A 44 -1.13 4.62 9.67
CA MET A 44 -1.62 3.70 10.68
C MET A 44 -0.40 3.21 11.46
N GLY A 45 -0.41 3.28 12.79
CA GLY A 45 0.72 2.84 13.60
C GLY A 45 0.96 1.32 13.51
N LYS A 46 1.58 0.75 14.55
CA LYS A 46 1.98 -0.67 14.60
C LYS A 46 0.84 -1.71 14.55
N TYR A 47 -0.43 -1.32 14.46
CA TYR A 47 -1.55 -2.24 14.50
C TYR A 47 -2.55 -1.97 13.38
N VAL A 48 -2.67 -2.93 12.46
CA VAL A 48 -3.74 -3.02 11.46
C VAL A 48 -4.65 -4.18 11.87
N PRO A 49 -5.96 -3.98 12.08
CA PRO A 49 -6.85 -5.05 12.49
C PRO A 49 -6.94 -6.18 11.47
N GLU A 50 -7.00 -7.42 11.94
CA GLU A 50 -7.16 -8.63 11.11
C GLU A 50 -8.33 -8.51 10.11
N LYS A 51 -9.47 -7.94 10.55
CA LYS A 51 -10.62 -7.73 9.67
C LYS A 51 -10.29 -6.83 8.48
N LEU A 52 -9.49 -5.79 8.69
CA LEU A 52 -9.10 -4.87 7.63
C LEU A 52 -8.12 -5.52 6.66
N ILE A 53 -7.20 -6.33 7.17
CA ILE A 53 -6.31 -7.15 6.35
C ILE A 53 -7.12 -8.11 5.47
N LYS A 54 -8.11 -8.80 6.05
CA LYS A 54 -9.06 -9.64 5.32
C LYS A 54 -9.86 -8.84 4.28
N THR A 55 -10.31 -7.63 4.59
CA THR A 55 -10.98 -6.76 3.61
C THR A 55 -10.08 -6.46 2.42
N LEU A 56 -8.80 -6.15 2.66
CA LEU A 56 -7.82 -5.86 1.61
C LEU A 56 -7.58 -7.09 0.74
N GLN A 57 -7.31 -8.25 1.35
CA GLN A 57 -6.98 -9.47 0.63
C GLN A 57 -8.17 -10.11 -0.09
N ASN A 58 -9.39 -9.97 0.45
CA ASN A 58 -10.61 -10.43 -0.23
C ASN A 58 -11.18 -9.39 -1.21
N GLY A 59 -10.50 -8.25 -1.38
CA GLY A 59 -10.90 -7.22 -2.33
C GLY A 59 -10.82 -7.70 -3.78
N THR A 60 -11.63 -7.11 -4.65
CA THR A 60 -11.60 -7.35 -6.10
C THR A 60 -10.57 -6.49 -6.83
N ASP A 61 -9.96 -5.54 -6.12
CA ASP A 61 -9.09 -4.49 -6.66
C ASP A 61 -7.79 -4.33 -5.84
N THR A 62 -7.60 -5.14 -4.79
CA THR A 62 -6.54 -4.93 -3.82
C THR A 62 -5.86 -6.23 -3.43
N ARG A 63 -4.54 -6.20 -3.27
CA ARG A 63 -3.72 -7.27 -2.69
C ARG A 63 -2.63 -6.69 -1.81
N LEU A 64 -2.14 -7.47 -0.85
CA LEU A 64 -0.96 -7.08 -0.08
C LEU A 64 0.32 -7.52 -0.78
N ALA A 65 1.36 -6.70 -0.65
CA ALA A 65 2.68 -6.98 -1.17
C ALA A 65 3.76 -6.50 -0.19
N ILE A 66 4.89 -7.19 -0.15
CA ILE A 66 6.06 -6.80 0.65
C ILE A 66 7.15 -6.35 -0.30
N TYR A 67 7.62 -5.11 -0.11
CA TYR A 67 8.71 -4.56 -0.88
C TYR A 67 9.97 -4.39 -0.04
N THR A 68 11.12 -4.38 -0.70
CA THR A 68 12.41 -4.10 -0.07
C THR A 68 12.65 -2.58 -0.01
N LYS A 69 12.84 -2.01 1.19
CA LYS A 69 13.07 -0.58 1.46
C LYS A 69 14.42 -0.04 0.95
N SER A 70 15.46 -0.87 0.82
CA SER A 70 16.79 -0.41 0.36
C SER A 70 17.75 -1.54 -0.04
N ILE A 71 18.62 -1.23 -1.01
CA ILE A 71 19.73 -2.03 -1.55
C ILE A 71 20.94 -2.07 -0.59
N ARG A 72 20.88 -1.37 0.57
CA ARG A 72 22.00 -1.35 1.52
C ARG A 72 22.13 -2.71 2.20
N LYS A 73 23.30 -3.33 2.00
CA LYS A 73 23.71 -4.62 2.56
C LYS A 73 23.21 -4.76 4.00
N VAL A 74 22.28 -5.69 4.19
CA VAL A 74 21.86 -6.16 5.50
C VAL A 74 23.07 -6.79 6.19
N HIS A 75 23.48 -6.27 7.35
CA HIS A 75 24.65 -6.76 8.10
C HIS A 75 24.27 -7.69 9.26
N SER A 76 22.98 -7.78 9.62
CA SER A 76 22.48 -8.71 10.63
C SER A 76 21.03 -9.15 10.35
N ILE A 77 20.60 -10.28 10.96
CA ILE A 77 19.21 -10.75 10.90
C ILE A 77 18.23 -9.71 11.48
N LYS A 78 18.65 -8.89 12.46
CA LYS A 78 17.82 -7.79 12.95
C LYS A 78 17.65 -6.69 11.90
N ASP A 79 18.71 -6.38 11.13
CA ASP A 79 18.65 -5.39 10.04
C ASP A 79 17.83 -5.90 8.83
N PHE A 80 17.71 -7.23 8.66
CA PHE A 80 16.88 -7.85 7.64
C PHE A 80 15.41 -7.44 7.80
N PHE A 81 14.90 -7.42 9.03
CA PHE A 81 13.52 -7.01 9.31
C PHE A 81 13.28 -5.50 9.10
N TYR A 82 14.34 -4.67 9.10
CA TYR A 82 14.24 -3.25 8.73
C TYR A 82 14.28 -3.00 7.21
N ALA A 83 14.61 -4.02 6.42
CA ALA A 83 14.76 -3.92 4.99
C ALA A 83 13.44 -4.11 4.22
N TYR A 84 12.33 -4.46 4.86
CA TYR A 84 11.06 -4.75 4.18
C TYR A 84 9.92 -3.85 4.68
N GLU A 85 8.98 -3.56 3.77
CA GLU A 85 7.77 -2.80 4.07
C GLU A 85 6.56 -3.41 3.35
N THR A 86 5.50 -3.67 4.12
CA THR A 86 4.22 -4.14 3.60
C THR A 86 3.40 -2.98 3.04
N ARG A 87 2.89 -3.17 1.83
CA ARG A 87 2.13 -2.20 1.05
C ARG A 87 0.88 -2.86 0.47
N CYS A 88 -0.01 -2.03 -0.05
CA CYS A 88 -1.16 -2.50 -0.81
C CYS A 88 -0.93 -2.21 -2.30
N LEU A 89 -1.07 -3.22 -3.13
CA LEU A 89 -1.30 -3.06 -4.56
C LEU A 89 -2.78 -2.78 -4.77
N PHE A 90 -3.09 -1.67 -5.43
CA PHE A 90 -4.45 -1.29 -5.80
C PHE A 90 -4.55 -1.17 -7.32
N TRP A 91 -5.44 -1.95 -7.94
CA TRP A 91 -5.67 -1.88 -9.38
C TRP A 91 -6.71 -0.81 -9.68
N THR A 92 -6.32 0.15 -10.51
CA THR A 92 -7.20 1.25 -10.94
C THR A 92 -8.25 0.80 -11.96
N ASN A 93 -8.00 -0.31 -12.66
CA ASN A 93 -8.96 -0.94 -13.57
C ASN A 93 -9.93 -1.84 -12.80
N LYS A 94 -11.23 -1.57 -12.93
CA LYS A 94 -12.28 -2.36 -12.26
C LYS A 94 -12.54 -3.72 -12.88
N ASP A 95 -11.99 -3.98 -14.07
CA ASP A 95 -12.19 -5.24 -14.80
C ASP A 95 -11.09 -6.27 -14.52
N ILE A 96 -10.12 -5.96 -13.65
CA ILE A 96 -9.09 -6.93 -13.26
C ILE A 96 -9.73 -8.13 -12.53
N ASN A 97 -9.44 -9.33 -13.01
CA ASN A 97 -9.84 -10.55 -12.32
C ASN A 97 -8.70 -11.01 -11.41
N LEU A 98 -8.70 -10.57 -10.15
CA LEU A 98 -7.62 -10.92 -9.22
C LEU A 98 -7.53 -12.42 -8.93
N LYS A 99 -8.61 -13.20 -9.08
CA LYS A 99 -8.52 -14.66 -8.94
C LYS A 99 -7.72 -15.30 -10.08
N GLU A 100 -7.92 -14.79 -11.29
CA GLU A 100 -7.11 -15.21 -12.45
C GLU A 100 -5.66 -14.78 -12.26
N LEU A 101 -5.41 -13.56 -11.79
CA LEU A 101 -4.06 -13.09 -11.47
C LEU A 101 -3.38 -13.95 -10.40
N ASP A 102 -4.10 -14.28 -9.32
CA ASP A 102 -3.61 -15.18 -8.27
C ASP A 102 -3.16 -16.52 -8.89
N GLN A 103 -3.94 -17.07 -9.82
CA GLN A 103 -3.59 -18.30 -10.54
C GLN A 103 -2.37 -18.12 -11.44
N LYS A 104 -2.30 -17.05 -12.24
CA LYS A 104 -1.14 -16.75 -13.09
C LYS A 104 0.15 -16.63 -12.29
N ILE A 105 0.08 -15.98 -11.13
CA ILE A 105 1.22 -15.85 -10.22
C ILE A 105 1.62 -17.23 -9.70
N ARG A 106 0.68 -18.10 -9.31
CA ARG A 106 0.99 -19.47 -8.88
C ARG A 106 1.71 -20.26 -9.97
N GLU A 107 1.28 -20.12 -11.21
CA GLU A 107 1.78 -20.84 -12.39
C GLU A 107 3.00 -20.18 -13.06
N ASP A 108 3.47 -19.03 -12.57
CA ASP A 108 4.55 -18.23 -13.21
C ASP A 108 4.23 -17.80 -14.66
N SER A 109 2.94 -17.61 -14.97
CA SER A 109 2.45 -17.19 -16.30
C SER A 109 2.04 -15.72 -16.36
N TYR A 110 2.24 -14.96 -15.28
CA TYR A 110 1.97 -13.53 -15.21
C TYR A 110 2.94 -12.71 -16.08
N THR A 111 2.49 -11.51 -16.45
CA THR A 111 3.24 -10.56 -17.28
C THR A 111 3.22 -9.18 -16.65
N ASP A 112 4.07 -8.27 -17.15
CA ASP A 112 4.05 -6.85 -16.72
C ASP A 112 2.68 -6.18 -16.95
N GLU A 113 1.92 -6.62 -17.97
CA GLU A 113 0.60 -6.08 -18.28
C GLU A 113 -0.40 -6.34 -17.15
N ASP A 114 -0.30 -7.47 -16.46
CA ASP A 114 -1.17 -7.80 -15.33
C ASP A 114 -1.01 -6.80 -14.16
N PHE A 115 0.13 -6.10 -14.09
CA PHE A 115 0.46 -5.11 -13.06
C PHE A 115 0.43 -3.67 -13.58
N HIS A 116 0.23 -3.45 -14.88
CA HIS A 116 0.32 -2.13 -15.49
C HIS A 116 -0.64 -1.09 -14.88
N SER A 117 -1.83 -1.52 -14.47
CA SER A 117 -2.83 -0.65 -13.80
C SER A 117 -2.77 -0.65 -12.27
N ALA A 118 -1.86 -1.45 -11.69
CA ALA A 118 -1.64 -1.50 -10.27
C ALA A 118 -0.83 -0.27 -9.81
N ILE A 119 -1.28 0.33 -8.72
CA ILE A 119 -0.55 1.38 -8.02
C ILE A 119 -0.18 0.90 -6.61
N ILE A 120 0.96 1.36 -6.13
CA ILE A 120 1.42 1.06 -4.78
C ILE A 120 0.84 2.10 -3.83
N THR A 121 0.16 1.61 -2.80
CA THR A 121 -0.58 2.44 -1.85
C THR A 121 -0.20 2.14 -0.41
N ARG A 122 -0.40 3.14 0.45
CA ARG A 122 -0.27 3.06 1.90
C ARG A 122 -1.64 3.17 2.55
N LEU A 123 -1.89 2.30 3.53
CA LEU A 123 -3.03 2.41 4.42
C LEU A 123 -2.74 3.47 5.48
N GLN A 124 -3.55 4.53 5.54
CA GLN A 124 -3.32 5.64 6.46
C GLN A 124 -4.61 6.34 6.89
N TYR A 125 -4.50 7.14 7.95
CA TYR A 125 -5.57 8.05 8.33
C TYR A 125 -5.52 9.31 7.49
N VAL A 126 -6.68 9.72 6.99
CA VAL A 126 -6.87 10.92 6.20
C VAL A 126 -7.86 11.85 6.89
N PHE A 127 -7.44 13.09 7.10
CA PHE A 127 -8.26 14.13 7.73
C PHE A 127 -8.75 15.10 6.66
N CYS A 128 -10.04 15.39 6.67
CA CYS A 128 -10.57 16.49 5.86
C CYS A 128 -10.18 17.82 6.50
N HIS A 129 -9.07 18.39 6.02
CA HIS A 129 -8.41 19.53 6.66
C HIS A 129 -9.25 20.82 6.70
N ARG A 130 -10.05 21.11 5.67
CA ARG A 130 -10.60 22.47 5.48
C ARG A 130 -12.03 22.70 5.96
N ASN A 131 -12.91 21.68 5.92
CA ASN A 131 -14.35 21.92 6.15
C ASN A 131 -14.95 21.12 7.30
N CYS A 132 -14.73 19.80 7.38
CA CYS A 132 -15.48 18.96 8.33
C CYS A 132 -14.64 18.25 9.37
N LEU A 133 -13.30 18.33 9.30
CA LEU A 133 -12.35 17.71 10.23
C LEU A 133 -12.55 16.20 10.44
N ASN A 134 -13.36 15.56 9.60
CA ASN A 134 -13.62 14.15 9.69
C ASN A 134 -12.35 13.36 9.39
N LYS A 135 -12.14 12.34 10.20
CA LYS A 135 -11.06 11.37 10.06
C LYS A 135 -11.58 10.13 9.36
N TYR A 136 -10.86 9.70 8.33
CA TYR A 136 -11.14 8.49 7.57
C TYR A 136 -9.93 7.58 7.59
N LEU A 137 -10.15 6.29 7.48
CA LEU A 137 -9.16 5.32 7.05
C LEU A 137 -9.24 5.18 5.52
N ALA A 138 -8.09 5.20 4.85
CA ALA A 138 -8.04 5.18 3.39
C ALA A 138 -6.78 4.50 2.84
N LEU A 139 -6.88 4.03 1.59
CA LEU A 139 -5.70 3.77 0.75
C LEU A 139 -5.33 5.07 0.05
N ALA A 140 -4.10 5.50 0.27
CA ALA A 140 -3.52 6.65 -0.39
C ALA A 140 -2.36 6.23 -1.28
N TYR A 141 -2.21 6.91 -2.41
CA TYR A 141 -1.04 6.75 -3.27
C TYR A 141 0.22 7.12 -2.49
N ASP A 142 1.25 6.29 -2.59
CA ASP A 142 2.52 6.55 -1.94
C ASP A 142 3.57 7.01 -2.96
N PRO A 143 3.90 8.30 -3.08
CA PRO A 143 4.91 8.76 -4.02
C PRO A 143 6.34 8.38 -3.62
N GLU A 144 6.61 8.18 -2.32
CA GLU A 144 7.94 7.91 -1.76
C GLU A 144 8.48 6.57 -2.29
N ILE A 145 7.62 5.55 -2.36
CA ILE A 145 8.04 4.22 -2.84
C ILE A 145 8.42 4.25 -4.32
N TYR A 146 7.75 5.09 -5.12
CA TYR A 146 8.10 5.22 -6.53
C TYR A 146 9.47 5.86 -6.67
N GLU A 147 9.77 6.89 -5.87
CA GLU A 147 11.07 7.54 -5.86
C GLU A 147 12.16 6.57 -5.45
N LEU A 148 11.97 5.82 -4.36
CA LEU A 148 12.98 4.89 -3.85
C LEU A 148 13.26 3.72 -4.81
N MET A 149 12.25 3.17 -5.47
CA MET A 149 12.39 1.95 -6.28
C MET A 149 12.63 2.22 -7.75
N TYR A 150 11.92 3.19 -8.35
CA TYR A 150 12.03 3.44 -9.79
C TYR A 150 13.12 4.46 -10.14
N PHE A 151 13.55 5.34 -9.23
CA PHE A 151 14.63 6.29 -9.54
C PHE A 151 15.95 5.58 -9.90
N PRO A 152 16.44 4.57 -9.14
CA PRO A 152 17.65 3.83 -9.53
C PRO A 152 17.51 3.11 -10.87
N ILE A 153 16.32 2.56 -11.16
CA ILE A 153 16.01 1.88 -12.42
C ILE A 153 16.03 2.87 -13.59
N ALA A 154 15.38 4.02 -13.44
CA ALA A 154 15.37 5.09 -14.43
C ALA A 154 16.78 5.59 -14.73
N LEU A 155 17.61 5.77 -13.69
CA LEU A 155 19.01 6.17 -13.82
C LEU A 155 19.83 5.13 -14.60
N ALA A 156 19.73 3.84 -14.23
CA ALA A 156 20.44 2.75 -14.89
C ALA A 156 20.04 2.58 -16.36
N LYS A 157 18.78 2.89 -16.70
CA LYS A 157 18.24 2.79 -18.06
C LYS A 157 18.32 4.08 -18.87
N HIS A 158 18.87 5.16 -18.30
CA HIS A 158 18.88 6.49 -18.90
C HIS A 158 17.49 6.97 -19.37
N LYS A 159 16.44 6.66 -18.59
CA LYS A 159 15.06 7.10 -18.83
C LYS A 159 14.65 8.16 -17.83
N SER A 160 13.63 8.96 -18.14
CA SER A 160 13.11 9.90 -17.16
C SER A 160 12.35 9.17 -16.06
N TYR A 161 12.65 9.48 -14.80
CA TYR A 161 11.87 9.00 -13.65
C TYR A 161 10.39 9.40 -13.76
N SER A 162 10.12 10.57 -14.36
CA SER A 162 8.75 11.02 -14.62
C SER A 162 7.96 10.01 -15.44
N ASP A 163 8.60 9.24 -16.31
CA ASP A 163 7.89 8.29 -17.17
C ASP A 163 7.24 7.14 -16.39
N TYR A 164 7.81 6.78 -15.24
CA TYR A 164 7.23 5.79 -14.32
C TYR A 164 6.16 6.42 -13.42
N PHE A 165 6.49 7.57 -12.84
CA PHE A 165 5.63 8.25 -11.85
C PHE A 165 4.39 8.92 -12.46
N VAL A 166 4.57 9.70 -13.52
CA VAL A 166 3.50 10.50 -14.15
C VAL A 166 2.43 9.58 -14.71
N LYS A 167 2.81 8.49 -15.39
CA LYS A 167 1.85 7.52 -15.94
C LYS A 167 0.97 6.93 -14.84
N LYS A 168 1.57 6.46 -13.75
CA LYS A 168 0.82 5.86 -12.62
C LYS A 168 -0.13 6.88 -11.98
N ILE A 169 0.33 8.10 -11.71
CA ILE A 169 -0.54 9.14 -11.14
C ILE A 169 -1.71 9.48 -12.04
N HIS A 170 -1.48 9.63 -13.36
CA HIS A 170 -2.55 10.00 -14.30
C HIS A 170 -3.65 8.93 -14.40
N MET A 171 -3.35 7.68 -14.08
CA MET A 171 -4.35 6.59 -13.99
C MET A 171 -5.18 6.65 -12.71
N THR A 172 -4.76 7.41 -11.69
CA THR A 172 -5.46 7.48 -10.40
C THR A 172 -6.54 8.55 -10.39
N LYS A 173 -7.75 8.16 -10.00
CA LYS A 173 -8.81 9.12 -9.68
C LYS A 173 -8.73 9.52 -8.22
N THR A 174 -8.34 10.77 -7.96
CA THR A 174 -8.33 11.33 -6.61
C THR A 174 -9.74 11.44 -6.03
N LEU A 175 -10.00 10.72 -4.94
CA LEU A 175 -11.24 10.84 -4.19
C LEU A 175 -11.23 12.09 -3.31
N ARG A 176 -12.40 12.71 -3.19
CA ARG A 176 -12.67 13.85 -2.32
C ARG A 176 -13.27 13.39 -1.00
N CYS A 177 -13.29 14.28 0.00
CA CYS A 177 -13.90 13.99 1.29
C CYS A 177 -15.36 13.50 1.13
N PRO A 178 -15.74 12.31 1.63
CA PRO A 178 -17.10 11.79 1.49
C PRO A 178 -18.18 12.65 2.15
N ASN A 179 -17.84 13.43 3.17
CA ASN A 179 -18.80 14.23 3.93
C ASN A 179 -19.04 15.63 3.38
N CYS A 180 -18.00 16.30 2.85
CA CYS A 180 -18.11 17.70 2.40
C CYS A 180 -17.54 17.95 1.00
N ASN A 181 -17.13 16.90 0.29
CA ASN A 181 -16.60 16.95 -1.07
C ASN A 181 -15.37 17.84 -1.27
N GLU A 182 -14.67 18.19 -0.19
CA GLU A 182 -13.42 18.95 -0.24
C GLU A 182 -12.23 18.12 -0.70
N SER A 183 -11.22 18.82 -1.23
CA SER A 183 -9.91 18.22 -1.50
C SER A 183 -9.21 17.83 -0.19
N LEU A 184 -8.51 16.69 -0.22
CA LEU A 184 -7.82 16.12 0.94
C LEU A 184 -6.34 16.48 0.99
N GLY A 185 -5.82 17.17 -0.04
CA GLY A 185 -4.40 17.51 -0.16
C GLY A 185 -3.47 16.33 -0.45
N ILE A 186 -4.00 15.11 -0.54
CA ILE A 186 -3.32 13.87 -0.88
C ILE A 186 -4.16 13.06 -1.88
N ILE A 187 -3.51 12.17 -2.63
CA ILE A 187 -4.20 11.29 -3.58
C ILE A 187 -4.76 10.09 -2.81
N VAL A 188 -6.07 10.10 -2.57
CA VAL A 188 -6.81 8.97 -1.98
C VAL A 188 -7.50 8.20 -3.08
N VAL A 189 -7.35 6.87 -3.09
CA VAL A 189 -7.96 6.00 -4.11
C VAL A 189 -9.10 5.15 -3.57
N ARG A 190 -9.17 4.96 -2.25
CA ARG A 190 -10.26 4.24 -1.59
C ARG A 190 -10.45 4.68 -0.14
N PHE A 191 -11.70 4.82 0.29
CA PHE A 191 -12.06 4.96 1.69
C PHE A 191 -12.59 3.64 2.25
N PHE A 192 -12.32 3.40 3.53
CA PHE A 192 -12.92 2.33 4.31
C PHE A 192 -14.12 2.89 5.09
N ASN A 193 -15.19 2.10 5.18
CA ASN A 193 -16.50 2.56 5.67
C ASN A 193 -16.47 2.93 7.17
N LYS A 194 -17.51 3.61 7.67
CA LYS A 194 -17.58 4.05 9.09
C LYS A 194 -17.51 2.88 10.08
N GLU A 195 -17.98 1.69 9.72
CA GLU A 195 -17.94 0.49 10.58
C GLU A 195 -16.52 -0.06 10.75
N GLU A 196 -15.73 -0.10 9.67
CA GLU A 196 -14.30 -0.45 9.75
C GLU A 196 -13.51 0.57 10.59
N ASN A 197 -13.90 1.86 10.51
CA ASN A 197 -13.35 2.91 11.38
C ASN A 197 -13.75 2.76 12.86
N LEU A 198 -14.94 2.18 13.15
CA LEU A 198 -15.44 1.96 14.52
C LEU A 198 -14.73 0.80 15.22
N LEU A 199 -14.33 -0.25 14.47
CA LEU A 199 -13.59 -1.39 15.02
C LEU A 199 -12.23 -0.97 15.60
N LEU A 200 -11.55 -0.03 14.95
CA LEU A 200 -10.29 0.57 15.43
C LEU A 200 -10.46 1.38 16.72
N LYS A 201 -11.60 2.07 16.90
CA LYS A 201 -11.88 2.81 18.14
C LYS A 201 -12.09 1.88 19.34
N LYS A 202 -12.57 0.65 19.13
CA LYS A 202 -12.70 -0.35 20.20
C LYS A 202 -11.34 -0.92 20.60
N CYS A 203 -10.44 -1.18 19.64
CA CYS A 203 -9.09 -1.66 19.94
C CYS A 203 -8.26 -0.65 20.77
N ASN A 204 -8.45 0.66 20.56
CA ASN A 204 -7.75 1.71 21.32
C ASN A 204 -8.38 2.05 22.68
N LYS A 205 -9.44 1.37 23.12
CA LYS A 205 -10.11 1.60 24.42
C LYS A 205 -9.70 0.60 25.51
N THR A 206 -8.67 -0.20 25.28
CA THR A 206 -8.22 -1.26 26.21
C THR A 206 -6.77 -1.10 26.67
N LEU A 207 -6.28 0.14 26.79
CA LEU A 207 -5.02 0.49 27.44
C LEU A 207 -5.26 1.62 28.43
#